data_AF-A0A315TZX3-F1
#
_entry.id   AF-A0A315TZX3-F1
#
_cell.length_a   1.000
_cell.length_b   1.000
_cell.length_c   1.000
_cell.angle_alpha   90.00
_cell.angle_beta   90.00
_cell.angle_gamma   90.00
#
_symmetry.space_group_name_H-M   'P 1'
#
loop_
_entity.id
_entity.type
_entity.pdbx_description
1 polymer ?
#
loop_
_entity_poly.entity_id
_entity_poly.type
_entity_poly.pdbx_seq_one_letter_code
_entity_poly.pdbx_strand_id
1 'polypeptide(L)' 'MGRALSCRLRRHAATLLPHWLSKGHGAWPLYRAHVTRLEDQLVRAAGIEVGRPPESVLFSPGVRTQFGRPRVLNRAP' A
#
# COMPACT_ATOMS: atom_id res chain seq x y z
N MET A 1 17.92 -15.88 -6.61
CA MET A 1 17.78 -15.44 -5.21
C MET A 1 17.65 -13.91 -5.19
N GLY A 2 16.43 -13.38 -5.18
CA GLY A 2 16.18 -11.94 -5.17
C GLY A 2 16.41 -11.38 -3.76
N ARG A 3 17.59 -10.83 -3.52
CA ARG A 3 17.90 -10.07 -2.30
C ARG A 3 17.72 -8.57 -2.59
N ALA A 4 17.19 -7.87 -1.60
CA ALA A 4 16.90 -6.42 -1.55
C ALA A 4 15.48 -6.02 -1.98
N LEU A 5 14.62 -5.90 -0.97
CA LEU A 5 13.46 -5.00 -1.01
C LEU A 5 13.55 -4.13 0.23
N SER A 6 13.72 -2.83 0.03
CA SER A 6 13.59 -1.83 1.09
C SER A 6 12.12 -1.40 1.14
N CYS A 7 11.52 -1.45 2.33
CA CYS A 7 10.16 -0.95 2.53
C CYS A 7 10.23 0.30 3.43
N ARG A 8 9.79 1.44 2.89
CA ARG A 8 9.62 2.70 3.63
C ARG A 8 8.13 3.04 3.61
N LEU A 9 7.49 2.96 4.76
CA LEU A 9 6.10 3.35 4.92
C LEU A 9 6.04 4.80 5.40
N ARG A 10 5.54 5.70 4.55
CA ARG A 10 5.30 7.11 4.88
C ARG A 10 3.81 7.38 4.82
N ARG A 11 3.28 8.10 5.82
CA ARG A 11 1.91 8.61 5.78
C ARG A 11 1.84 9.68 4.69
N HIS A 12 1.05 9.44 3.65
CA HIS A 12 0.70 10.47 2.67
C HIS A 12 -0.71 10.96 3.00
N ALA A 13 -0.84 12.21 3.42
CA ALA A 13 -2.12 12.89 3.47
C ALA A 13 -2.36 13.54 2.10
N ALA A 14 -3.34 13.05 1.35
CA ALA A 14 -3.79 13.68 0.12
C ALA A 14 -5.16 14.30 0.36
N THR A 15 -5.26 15.62 0.24
CA THR A 15 -6.54 16.31 0.15
C THR A 15 -7.09 16.08 -1.25
N LEU A 16 -8.05 15.17 -1.41
CA LEU A 16 -8.72 14.93 -2.68
C LEU A 16 -9.94 15.84 -2.80
N LEU A 17 -10.08 16.51 -3.96
CA LEU A 17 -11.35 17.07 -4.46
C LEU A 17 -12.44 15.96 -4.45
N PRO A 18 -13.76 16.27 -4.49
CA PRO A 18 -14.84 15.29 -4.38
C PRO A 18 -15.04 14.43 -5.66
N HIS A 19 -13.94 14.00 -6.26
CA HIS A 19 -13.90 13.14 -7.43
C HIS A 19 -13.41 11.76 -7.00
N TRP A 20 -14.22 10.76 -7.29
CA TRP A 20 -13.97 9.35 -6.99
C TRP A 20 -13.64 8.66 -8.30
N LEU A 21 -12.59 7.86 -8.26
CA LEU A 21 -12.13 7.02 -9.37
C LEU A 21 -12.39 5.58 -8.96
N SER A 22 -13.08 4.81 -9.81
CA SER A 22 -13.08 3.36 -9.66
C SER A 22 -11.66 2.86 -9.86
N LYS A 23 -11.14 2.07 -8.92
CA LYS A 23 -9.84 1.42 -9.04
C LYS A 23 -10.09 -0.08 -9.19
N GLY A 24 -9.49 -0.68 -10.21
CA GLY A 24 -9.51 -2.12 -10.42
C GLY A 24 -8.10 -2.64 -10.65
N HIS A 25 -7.81 -3.82 -10.11
CA HIS A 25 -6.58 -4.54 -10.43
C HIS A 25 -6.87 -6.04 -10.50
N GLY A 26 -6.10 -6.76 -11.32
CA GLY A 26 -6.10 -8.22 -11.31
C GLY A 26 -5.52 -8.78 -10.02
N ALA A 27 -5.40 -10.11 -9.94
CA ALA A 27 -4.71 -10.77 -8.82
C ALA A 27 -3.25 -10.30 -8.71
N TRP A 28 -2.76 -10.20 -7.47
CA TRP A 28 -1.39 -9.79 -7.19
C TRP A 28 -0.52 -11.03 -7.11
N PRO A 29 0.43 -11.24 -8.04
CA PRO A 29 1.38 -12.32 -7.86
C PRO A 29 2.29 -11.97 -6.67
N LEU A 30 2.28 -12.81 -5.64
CA LEU A 30 3.05 -12.64 -4.43
C LEU A 30 4.18 -13.66 -4.38
N TYR A 31 5.39 -13.17 -4.10
CA TYR A 31 6.60 -13.97 -4.00
C TYR A 31 7.21 -13.77 -2.62
N ARG A 32 7.73 -14.84 -2.01
CA ARG A 32 8.47 -14.74 -0.75
C ARG A 32 9.72 -13.90 -0.95
N ALA A 33 10.00 -13.05 0.04
CA ALA A 33 11.20 -12.23 0.08
C ALA A 33 11.81 -12.20 1.48
N HIS A 34 13.03 -11.67 1.56
CA HIS A 34 13.70 -11.39 2.82
C HIS A 34 13.88 -9.88 2.98
N VAL A 35 13.54 -9.37 4.16
CA VAL A 35 13.83 -7.99 4.54
C VAL A 35 15.33 -7.84 4.73
N THR A 36 15.95 -6.92 3.99
CA THR A 36 17.34 -6.52 4.22
C THR A 36 17.45 -5.22 5.04
N ARG A 37 16.42 -4.37 4.96
CA ARG A 37 16.28 -3.13 5.75
C ARG A 37 14.80 -2.76 5.84
N LEU A 38 14.33 -2.47 7.06
CA LEU A 38 12.96 -2.00 7.33
C LEU A 38 13.03 -0.66 8.07
N GLU A 39 12.39 0.36 7.50
CA GLU A 39 12.18 1.64 8.19
C GLU A 39 10.69 1.82 8.45
N ASP A 40 10.23 1.31 9.59
CA ASP A 40 8.84 1.44 10.01
C ASP A 40 8.69 2.60 10.99
N GLN A 41 8.09 3.68 10.52
CA GLN A 41 7.68 4.82 11.35
C GLN A 41 6.16 4.99 11.32
N LEU A 42 5.44 4.24 10.47
CA LEU A 42 4.02 4.43 10.27
C LEU A 42 3.22 3.75 11.37
N VAL A 43 3.61 2.53 11.76
CA VAL A 43 2.91 1.78 12.81
C VAL A 43 3.02 2.52 14.14
N ARG A 44 4.24 2.98 14.48
CA ARG A 44 4.47 3.88 15.64
C ARG A 44 3.64 5.16 15.54
N ALA A 45 3.63 5.81 14.38
CA ALA A 45 2.88 7.06 14.21
C ALA A 45 1.35 6.85 14.22
N ALA A 46 0.87 5.63 14.01
CA ALA A 46 -0.53 5.26 14.22
C ALA A 46 -0.85 4.97 15.70
N GLY A 47 0.12 5.07 16.61
CA GLY A 47 -0.05 4.76 18.04
C GLY A 47 -0.09 3.26 18.34
N ILE A 48 0.41 2.44 17.42
CA ILE A 48 0.42 0.97 17.55
C ILE A 48 1.84 0.52 17.89
N GLU A 49 1.98 -0.34 18.90
CA GLU A 49 3.23 -1.00 19.26
C GLU A 49 3.24 -2.45 18.77
N VAL A 50 4.37 -2.89 18.21
CA VAL A 50 4.56 -4.26 17.69
C VAL A 50 5.88 -4.80 18.22
N GLY A 51 5.80 -5.92 18.94
CA GLY A 51 6.96 -6.55 19.58
C GLY A 51 7.62 -7.68 18.77
N ARG A 52 7.07 -8.07 17.63
CA ARG A 52 7.59 -9.18 16.80
C ARG A 52 7.78 -8.77 15.34
N PRO A 53 8.72 -9.41 14.61
CA PRO A 53 8.82 -9.27 13.17
C PRO A 53 7.52 -9.68 12.45
N PRO A 54 7.30 -9.20 11.21
CA PRO A 54 6.15 -9.61 10.41
C PRO A 54 6.12 -11.12 10.18
N GLU A 55 4.92 -11.72 10.27
CA GLU A 55 4.72 -13.16 10.02
C GLU A 55 4.96 -13.55 8.56
N SER A 56 4.85 -12.59 7.63
CA SER A 56 5.13 -12.80 6.22
C SER A 56 5.86 -11.60 5.61
N VAL A 57 6.78 -11.91 4.70
CA VAL A 57 7.50 -10.94 3.88
C VAL A 57 7.29 -11.35 2.43
N LEU A 58 6.42 -10.62 1.75
CA LEU A 58 5.99 -10.90 0.38
C LEU A 58 6.21 -9.68 -0.49
N PHE A 59 6.48 -9.91 -1.77
CA PHE A 59 6.58 -8.85 -2.76
C PHE A 59 5.85 -9.20 -4.04
N SER A 60 5.41 -8.16 -4.75
CA SER A 60 4.97 -8.26 -6.12
C SER A 60 5.84 -7.38 -7.00
N PRO A 61 6.31 -7.85 -8.17
CA PRO A 61 7.12 -7.05 -9.09
C PRO A 61 6.33 -5.92 -9.75
N GLY A 62 5.00 -5.94 -9.64
CA GLY A 62 4.14 -4.90 -10.16
C GLY A 62 2.73 -5.40 -10.36
N VAL A 63 1.77 -4.50 -10.20
CA VAL A 63 0.35 -4.77 -10.40
C VAL A 63 -0.17 -3.78 -11.41
N ARG A 64 -0.73 -4.30 -12.52
CA ARG A 64 -1.46 -3.47 -13.46
C ARG A 64 -2.73 -2.97 -12.78
N THR A 65 -2.77 -1.67 -12.54
CA THR A 65 -3.93 -0.99 -11.96
C THR A 65 -4.62 -0.18 -13.04
N GLN A 66 -5.94 -0.29 -13.08
CA GLN A 66 -6.81 0.50 -13.95
C GLN A 66 -7.50 1.55 -13.09
N PHE A 67 -7.47 2.79 -13.56
CA PHE A 67 -8.24 3.89 -13.00
C PHE A 67 -9.38 4.20 -13.97
N GLY A 68 -10.60 4.10 -13.46
CA GLY A 68 -11.80 4.53 -14.17
C GLY A 68 -11.84 6.04 -14.36
N ARG A 69 -12.80 6.54 -15.14
CA ARG A 69 -12.99 7.98 -15.31
C ARG A 69 -13.50 8.62 -14.01
N PRO A 70 -13.07 9.84 -13.67
CA PRO A 70 -13.61 10.57 -12.53
C PRO A 70 -15.13 10.69 -12.65
N ARG A 71 -15.84 10.51 -11.53
CA ARG A 71 -17.26 10.82 -11.43
C ARG A 71 -17.49 11.82 -10.30
N VAL A 72 -18.44 12.71 -10.47
CA VAL A 72 -18.99 13.53 -9.37
C VAL A 72 -19.99 12.64 -8.63
N LEU A 73 -19.87 12.50 -7.31
CA LEU A 73 -20.95 11.88 -6.52
C LEU A 73 -21.79 13.06 -6.06
N ASN A 74 -23.05 13.04 -6.46
CA ASN A 74 -24.02 13.90 -5.83
C ASN A 74 -24.25 13.31 -4.43
N ARG A 75 -24.12 14.13 -3.38
CA ARG A 75 -24.47 13.69 -2.03
C ARG A 75 -25.97 13.34 -2.06
N ALA A 76 -26.33 12.12 -1.67
CA ALA A 76 -27.74 11.78 -1.44
C ALA A 76 -28.32 12.77 -0.41
N PRO A 77 -29.60 13.17 -0.54
CA PRO A 77 -30.20 14.20 0.31
C PRO A 77 -30.08 13.87 1.81
#